data_AF-A0A9E1GZ95-F1
#
_entry.id   AF-A0A9E1GZ95-F1
#
_cell.length_a   1.000
_cell.length_b   1.000
_cell.length_c   1.000
_cell.angle_alpha   90.00
_cell.angle_beta   90.00
_cell.angle_gamma   90.00
#
_symmetry.space_group_name_H-M   'P 1'
#
loop_
_entity.id
_entity.type
_entity.pdbx_description
1 polymer ?
#
loop_
_entity_poly.entity_id
_entity_poly.type
_entity_poly.pdbx_seq_one_letter_code
_entity_poly.pdbx_strand_id
1 'polypeptide(L)'
;MARKKKYFILVMAFLLGQIVSMFPVYAAQTAIFDSEFQKAGIVYEVKAFNDKQKEVQVVRGTTAKKVVRIPQKIRYQGVNFSVTAIADKAFYKNKKLEKVEIGSSVRTIGSRAFYQTKKLKFIDIRSNILKSVGKAAFIGIQKQAKIKVPRDKKAAYVKLLAKKYG
;
A
#
# COMPACT_ATOMS: atom_id res chain seq x y z
N MET A 1 -17.33 -60.40 5.12
CA MET A 1 -17.48 -59.16 4.30
C MET A 1 -17.82 -57.89 5.11
N ALA A 2 -17.68 -57.88 6.45
CA ALA A 2 -18.15 -56.76 7.31
C ALA A 2 -17.04 -55.78 7.78
N ARG A 3 -15.75 -56.12 7.67
CA ARG A 3 -14.65 -55.26 8.16
C ARG A 3 -14.25 -54.14 7.18
N LYS A 4 -14.39 -54.31 5.86
CA LYS A 4 -14.01 -53.29 4.85
C LYS A 4 -14.94 -52.06 4.84
N LYS A 5 -16.22 -52.21 5.19
CA LYS A 5 -17.17 -51.08 5.31
C LYS A 5 -16.90 -50.15 6.51
N LYS A 6 -16.35 -50.69 7.62
CA LYS A 6 -16.02 -49.88 8.81
C LYS A 6 -14.82 -48.94 8.57
N TYR A 7 -13.80 -49.40 7.82
CA TYR A 7 -12.65 -48.55 7.46
C TYR A 7 -13.00 -47.48 6.41
N PHE A 8 -13.89 -47.79 5.46
CA PHE A 8 -14.33 -46.82 4.45
C PHE A 8 -15.08 -45.63 5.08
N ILE A 9 -15.90 -45.88 6.12
CA ILE A 9 -16.61 -44.83 6.85
C ILE A 9 -15.65 -44.03 7.76
N LEU A 10 -14.65 -44.67 8.37
CA LEU A 10 -13.66 -43.97 9.21
C LEU A 10 -12.72 -43.04 8.41
N VAL A 11 -12.31 -43.42 7.20
CA VAL A 11 -11.41 -42.61 6.36
C VAL A 11 -12.13 -41.38 5.78
N MET A 12 -13.44 -41.47 5.53
CA MET A 12 -14.25 -40.34 5.05
C MET A 12 -14.59 -39.32 6.15
N ALA A 13 -14.61 -39.73 7.43
CA ALA A 13 -14.77 -38.80 8.55
C ALA A 13 -13.50 -37.98 8.82
N PHE A 14 -12.31 -38.54 8.53
CA PHE A 14 -11.03 -37.85 8.75
C PHE A 14 -10.71 -36.80 7.66
N LEU A 15 -11.19 -37.01 6.43
CA LEU A 15 -11.03 -36.02 5.34
C LEU A 15 -12.00 -34.85 5.43
N LEU A 16 -13.18 -35.02 6.04
CA LEU A 16 -14.13 -33.91 6.26
C LEU A 16 -13.71 -33.00 7.42
N GLY A 17 -12.94 -33.51 8.40
CA GLY A 17 -12.37 -32.71 9.48
C GLY A 17 -11.26 -31.73 9.04
N GLN A 18 -10.51 -32.07 7.98
CA GLN A 18 -9.47 -31.19 7.40
C GLN A 18 -10.05 -30.08 6.51
N ILE A 19 -11.27 -30.28 6.01
CA ILE A 19 -11.91 -29.34 5.10
C ILE A 19 -12.58 -28.20 5.89
N VAL A 20 -13.25 -28.49 7.01
CA VAL A 20 -13.93 -27.46 7.84
C VAL A 20 -12.94 -26.48 8.51
N SER A 21 -11.69 -26.87 8.78
CA SER A 21 -10.66 -25.94 9.26
C SER A 21 -10.10 -25.00 8.17
N MET A 22 -10.29 -25.33 6.89
CA MET A 22 -9.81 -24.53 5.75
C MET A 22 -10.85 -23.50 5.26
N PHE A 23 -12.12 -23.69 5.60
CA PHE A 23 -13.23 -22.82 5.20
C PHE A 23 -13.31 -21.45 5.93
N PRO A 24 -13.05 -21.30 7.24
CA PRO A 24 -13.14 -19.98 7.88
C PRO A 24 -11.98 -19.07 7.48
N VAL A 25 -10.81 -19.64 7.16
CA VAL A 25 -9.66 -18.86 6.66
C VAL A 25 -9.95 -18.32 5.27
N TYR A 26 -10.53 -19.12 4.37
CA TYR A 26 -10.76 -18.71 2.98
C TYR A 26 -11.86 -17.64 2.85
N ALA A 27 -12.93 -17.72 3.63
CA ALA A 27 -13.97 -16.68 3.68
C ALA A 27 -13.45 -15.36 4.29
N ALA A 28 -12.54 -15.42 5.27
CA ALA A 28 -11.85 -14.23 5.78
C ALA A 28 -10.82 -13.68 4.77
N GLN A 29 -10.18 -14.56 4.00
CA GLN A 29 -9.19 -14.20 2.97
C GLN A 29 -9.81 -13.37 1.84
N THR A 30 -11.02 -13.72 1.40
CA THR A 30 -11.77 -12.97 0.37
C THR A 30 -12.30 -11.63 0.87
N ALA A 31 -12.73 -11.55 2.13
CA ALA A 31 -13.24 -10.31 2.72
C ALA A 31 -12.16 -9.22 2.95
N ILE A 32 -10.88 -9.60 3.04
CA ILE A 32 -9.77 -8.66 3.27
C ILE A 32 -9.34 -7.96 1.96
N PHE A 33 -9.57 -8.55 0.79
CA PHE A 33 -9.05 -8.04 -0.49
C PHE A 33 -9.71 -6.73 -0.96
N ASP A 34 -10.97 -6.47 -0.60
CA ASP A 34 -11.65 -5.18 -0.85
C ASP A 34 -11.70 -4.29 0.40
N SER A 35 -10.92 -4.63 1.44
CA SER A 35 -10.97 -3.88 2.69
C SER A 35 -10.16 -2.59 2.59
N GLU A 36 -10.87 -1.46 2.49
CA GLU A 36 -10.32 -0.17 2.85
C GLU A 36 -10.30 0.00 4.37
N PHE A 37 -9.19 0.50 4.91
CA PHE A 37 -9.11 0.86 6.32
C PHE A 37 -8.39 2.18 6.52
N GLN A 38 -8.80 2.91 7.57
CA GLN A 38 -8.22 4.22 7.88
C GLN A 38 -7.27 4.12 9.08
N LYS A 39 -6.08 4.71 8.95
CA LYS A 39 -5.13 4.86 10.05
C LYS A 39 -4.39 6.18 9.94
N ALA A 40 -4.32 6.90 11.06
CA ALA A 40 -3.72 8.23 11.14
C ALA A 40 -4.27 9.25 10.11
N GLY A 41 -5.53 9.08 9.69
CA GLY A 41 -6.21 9.93 8.70
C GLY A 41 -5.97 9.52 7.24
N ILE A 42 -5.17 8.49 7.00
CA ILE A 42 -4.86 7.95 5.67
C ILE A 42 -5.69 6.68 5.47
N VAL A 43 -6.28 6.52 4.30
CA VAL A 43 -6.98 5.30 3.90
C VAL A 43 -6.06 4.43 3.05
N TYR A 44 -6.04 3.16 3.42
CA TYR A 44 -5.28 2.10 2.80
C TYR A 44 -6.23 1.06 2.22
N GLU A 45 -5.84 0.46 1.11
CA GLU A 45 -6.55 -0.66 0.48
C GLU A 45 -5.57 -1.84 0.40
N VAL A 46 -6.05 -3.04 0.73
CA VAL A 46 -5.26 -4.26 0.64
C VAL A 46 -5.09 -4.66 -0.81
N LYS A 47 -3.84 -4.80 -1.27
CA LYS A 47 -3.51 -5.22 -2.64
C LYS A 47 -3.19 -6.68 -2.77
N ALA A 48 -2.64 -7.26 -1.71
CA ALA A 48 -2.29 -8.66 -1.66
C ALA A 48 -2.39 -9.15 -0.21
N PHE A 49 -3.09 -10.24 -0.02
CA PHE A 49 -3.10 -10.98 1.23
C PHE A 49 -2.98 -12.47 0.90
N ASN A 50 -1.80 -13.05 1.13
CA ASN A 50 -1.52 -14.48 1.07
C ASN A 50 -0.31 -14.80 1.97
N ASP A 51 0.09 -16.07 2.07
CA ASP A 51 1.19 -16.51 2.95
C ASP A 51 2.54 -15.85 2.64
N LYS A 52 2.73 -15.41 1.39
CA LYS A 52 4.00 -14.85 0.89
C LYS A 52 3.96 -13.32 0.78
N GLN A 53 2.79 -12.72 0.60
CA GLN A 53 2.63 -11.30 0.29
C GLN A 53 1.46 -10.68 1.08
N LYS A 54 1.79 -9.64 1.84
CA LYS A 54 0.87 -8.83 2.64
C LYS A 54 1.15 -7.38 2.31
N GLU A 55 0.43 -6.84 1.34
CA GLU A 55 0.69 -5.53 0.76
C GLU A 55 -0.55 -4.64 0.77
N VAL A 56 -0.33 -3.35 1.02
CA VAL A 56 -1.36 -2.32 0.94
C VAL A 56 -0.89 -1.15 0.09
N GLN A 57 -1.85 -0.42 -0.48
CA GLN A 57 -1.62 0.86 -1.12
C GLN A 57 -2.35 1.98 -0.39
N VAL A 58 -1.82 3.20 -0.47
CA VAL A 58 -2.51 4.41 0.02
C VAL A 58 -3.48 4.88 -1.05
N VAL A 59 -4.78 4.74 -0.82
CA VAL A 59 -5.83 5.20 -1.77
C VAL A 59 -6.25 6.64 -1.52
N ARG A 60 -6.24 7.08 -0.27
CA ARG A 60 -6.64 8.45 0.09
C ARG A 60 -5.84 8.99 1.26
N GLY A 61 -5.21 10.12 1.03
CA GLY A 61 -4.46 10.87 2.01
C GLY A 61 -5.34 11.68 2.95
N THR A 62 -4.81 12.03 4.12
CA THR A 62 -5.45 12.98 5.03
C THR A 62 -5.39 14.40 4.47
N THR A 63 -6.49 15.15 4.58
CA THR A 63 -6.58 16.58 4.21
C THR A 63 -6.47 17.51 5.42
N ALA A 64 -6.43 16.96 6.64
CA ALA A 64 -6.39 17.72 7.88
C ALA A 64 -4.96 18.08 8.33
N LYS A 65 -3.96 17.27 7.94
CA LYS A 65 -2.59 17.38 8.43
C LYS A 65 -1.66 18.11 7.46
N LYS A 66 -0.71 18.87 8.03
CA LYS A 66 0.40 19.50 7.29
C LYS A 66 1.54 18.53 6.98
N VAL A 67 1.77 17.56 7.87
CA VAL A 67 2.81 16.55 7.71
C VAL A 67 2.17 15.18 7.63
N VAL A 68 2.52 14.44 6.59
CA VAL A 68 2.05 13.07 6.37
C VAL A 68 3.25 12.14 6.33
N ARG A 69 3.17 11.06 7.10
CA ARG A 69 4.14 9.97 7.09
C ARG A 69 3.46 8.73 6.55
N ILE A 70 3.91 8.26 5.40
CA ILE A 70 3.50 7.00 4.81
C ILE A 70 4.53 5.96 5.29
N PRO A 71 4.16 5.10 6.25
CA PRO A 71 5.11 4.19 6.86
C PRO A 71 5.47 3.07 5.88
N GLN A 72 6.57 2.35 6.16
CA GLN A 72 6.90 1.14 5.42
C GLN A 72 5.95 -0.03 5.70
N LYS A 73 5.43 -0.08 6.93
CA LYS A 73 4.55 -1.15 7.41
C LYS A 73 3.39 -0.57 8.19
N ILE A 74 2.24 -1.21 8.11
CA ILE A 74 1.04 -0.85 8.85
C ILE A 74 0.38 -2.10 9.41
N ARG A 75 0.07 -2.07 10.71
CA ARG A 75 -0.69 -3.14 11.36
C ARG A 75 -2.18 -2.88 11.23
N TYR A 76 -2.92 -3.87 10.72
CA TYR A 76 -4.38 -3.90 10.59
C TYR A 76 -4.88 -5.31 10.93
N GLN A 77 -5.91 -5.40 11.80
CA GLN A 77 -6.50 -6.69 12.24
C GLN A 77 -5.48 -7.76 12.66
N GLY A 78 -4.46 -7.35 13.43
CA GLY A 78 -3.41 -8.27 13.90
C GLY A 78 -2.32 -8.59 12.89
N VAL A 79 -2.51 -8.27 11.60
CA VAL A 79 -1.57 -8.53 10.51
C VAL A 79 -0.70 -7.30 10.20
N ASN A 80 0.58 -7.53 9.90
CA ASN A 80 1.47 -6.50 9.39
C ASN A 80 1.47 -6.49 7.85
N PHE A 81 1.04 -5.38 7.26
CA PHE A 81 1.08 -5.14 5.82
C PHE A 81 2.25 -4.22 5.47
N SER A 82 2.90 -4.49 4.34
CA SER A 82 3.87 -3.58 3.73
C SER A 82 3.15 -2.54 2.88
N VAL A 83 3.46 -1.26 3.05
CA VAL A 83 2.91 -0.20 2.18
C VAL A 83 3.77 -0.15 0.93
N THR A 84 3.23 -0.59 -0.20
CA THR A 84 4.00 -0.77 -1.44
C THR A 84 3.63 0.22 -2.53
N ALA A 85 2.48 0.89 -2.43
CA ALA A 85 2.09 1.88 -3.43
C ALA A 85 1.35 3.09 -2.82
N ILE A 86 1.39 4.19 -3.55
CA ILE A 86 0.49 5.33 -3.40
C ILE A 86 -0.38 5.34 -4.66
N ALA A 87 -1.69 5.20 -4.50
CA ALA A 87 -2.61 5.10 -5.61
C ALA A 87 -2.74 6.42 -6.37
N ASP A 88 -3.40 6.33 -7.52
CA ASP A 88 -3.75 7.48 -8.34
C ASP A 88 -4.58 8.48 -7.52
N LYS A 89 -4.26 9.76 -7.66
CA LYS A 89 -4.96 10.88 -6.98
C LYS A 89 -5.01 10.78 -5.45
N ALA A 90 -4.21 9.94 -4.79
CA ALA A 90 -4.33 9.71 -3.34
C ALA A 90 -4.28 10.99 -2.49
N PHE A 91 -3.48 11.99 -2.86
CA PHE A 91 -3.37 13.30 -2.20
C PHE A 91 -3.78 14.46 -3.13
N TYR A 92 -4.64 14.19 -4.10
CA TYR A 92 -5.07 15.18 -5.10
C TYR A 92 -5.65 16.45 -4.48
N LYS A 93 -5.18 17.62 -4.94
CA LYS A 93 -5.61 18.97 -4.50
C LYS A 93 -5.53 19.18 -2.99
N ASN A 94 -4.63 18.50 -2.29
CA ASN A 94 -4.53 18.67 -0.84
C ASN A 94 -4.04 20.08 -0.48
N LYS A 95 -4.92 20.87 0.16
CA LYS A 95 -4.70 22.29 0.46
C LYS A 95 -3.85 22.54 1.72
N LYS A 96 -3.64 21.52 2.55
CA LYS A 96 -2.92 21.65 3.85
C LYS A 96 -1.57 20.95 3.87
N LEU A 97 -1.36 19.95 3.03
CA LEU A 97 -0.13 19.14 3.04
C LEU A 97 1.10 19.99 2.66
N GLU A 98 2.07 20.05 3.57
CA GLU A 98 3.34 20.78 3.43
C GLU A 98 4.55 19.85 3.33
N LYS A 99 4.49 18.70 4.00
CA LYS A 99 5.55 17.69 4.00
C LYS A 99 4.98 16.29 3.86
N VAL A 100 5.58 15.48 2.98
CA VAL A 100 5.33 14.04 2.91
C VAL A 100 6.62 13.25 3.10
N GLU A 101 6.56 12.24 3.96
CA GLU A 101 7.63 11.25 4.16
C GLU A 101 7.13 9.91 3.59
N ILE A 102 7.78 9.41 2.55
CA ILE A 102 7.42 8.19 1.83
C ILE A 102 8.34 7.06 2.30
N GLY A 103 7.74 6.00 2.86
CA GLY A 103 8.44 4.85 3.44
C GLY A 103 9.31 4.08 2.44
N SER A 104 10.25 3.31 2.99
CA SER A 104 11.28 2.59 2.23
C SER A 104 10.76 1.46 1.33
N SER A 105 9.57 0.93 1.63
CA SER A 105 8.94 -0.19 0.91
C SER A 105 8.08 0.25 -0.27
N VAL A 106 7.88 1.56 -0.49
CA VAL A 106 7.03 2.06 -1.58
C VAL A 106 7.72 1.86 -2.92
N ARG A 107 7.08 1.09 -3.81
CA ARG A 107 7.55 0.75 -5.16
C ARG A 107 6.92 1.64 -6.23
N THR A 108 5.70 2.13 -6.00
CA THR A 108 4.92 2.83 -7.02
C THR A 108 4.28 4.09 -6.44
N ILE A 109 4.34 5.19 -7.18
CA ILE A 109 3.56 6.40 -6.93
C ILE A 109 2.64 6.61 -8.12
N GLY A 110 1.34 6.70 -7.88
CA GLY A 110 0.31 6.77 -8.91
C GLY A 110 0.26 8.07 -9.71
N SER A 111 -0.52 8.04 -10.77
CA SER A 111 -0.84 9.20 -11.60
C SER A 111 -1.52 10.28 -10.77
N ARG A 112 -1.05 11.53 -10.89
CA ARG A 112 -1.58 12.68 -10.15
C ARG A 112 -1.65 12.50 -8.64
N ALA A 113 -0.85 11.60 -8.05
CA ALA A 113 -0.91 11.27 -6.63
C ALA A 113 -0.85 12.51 -5.72
N PHE A 114 -0.01 13.51 -6.02
CA PHE A 114 0.11 14.78 -5.30
C PHE A 114 -0.24 16.00 -6.18
N TYR A 115 -1.02 15.81 -7.24
CA TYR A 115 -1.34 16.88 -8.18
C TYR A 115 -2.08 18.05 -7.52
N GLN A 116 -1.67 19.29 -7.86
CA GLN A 116 -2.21 20.53 -7.30
C GLN A 116 -2.15 20.64 -5.77
N THR A 117 -1.18 19.95 -5.14
CA THR A 117 -0.89 20.09 -3.71
C THR A 117 -0.03 21.33 -3.47
N LYS A 118 -0.63 22.52 -3.64
CA LYS A 118 0.10 23.81 -3.73
C LYS A 118 1.01 24.13 -2.52
N LYS A 119 0.72 23.57 -1.35
CA LYS A 119 1.52 23.81 -0.13
C LYS A 119 2.65 22.80 0.07
N LEU A 120 2.73 21.74 -0.73
CA LEU A 120 3.74 20.69 -0.56
C LEU A 120 5.12 21.24 -0.94
N LYS A 121 5.96 21.41 0.08
CA LYS A 121 7.31 21.97 -0.01
C LYS A 121 8.39 20.90 0.17
N PHE A 122 8.11 19.85 0.93
CA PHE A 122 9.10 18.85 1.30
C PHE A 122 8.61 17.45 0.99
N ILE A 123 9.31 16.75 0.11
CA ILE A 123 9.02 15.37 -0.26
C ILE A 123 10.26 14.56 0.11
N ASP A 124 10.14 13.68 1.10
CA ASP A 124 11.23 12.80 1.55
C ASP A 124 10.94 11.37 1.09
N ILE A 125 11.54 10.96 -0.02
CA ILE A 125 11.43 9.61 -0.56
C ILE A 125 12.53 8.77 0.08
N ARG A 126 12.17 7.83 0.95
CA ARG A 126 13.13 6.90 1.60
C ARG A 126 13.21 5.55 0.92
N SER A 127 12.43 5.33 -0.15
CA SER A 127 12.45 4.10 -0.92
C SER A 127 13.71 3.99 -1.75
N ASN A 128 14.41 2.87 -1.65
CA ASN A 128 15.49 2.47 -2.55
C ASN A 128 14.98 1.59 -3.70
N ILE A 129 13.69 1.24 -3.70
CA ILE A 129 13.07 0.27 -4.60
C ILE A 129 11.92 0.87 -5.42
N LEU A 130 11.81 2.20 -5.46
CA LEU A 130 10.83 2.91 -6.28
C LEU A 130 11.08 2.59 -7.76
N LYS A 131 10.08 1.98 -8.40
CA LYS A 131 10.12 1.52 -9.78
C LYS A 131 9.43 2.50 -10.72
N SER A 132 8.33 3.11 -10.29
CA SER A 132 7.52 3.96 -11.16
C SER A 132 6.89 5.15 -10.43
N VAL A 133 6.79 6.26 -11.17
CA VAL A 133 6.08 7.47 -10.77
C VAL A 133 5.13 7.87 -11.91
N GLY A 134 3.85 7.93 -11.58
CA GLY A 134 2.77 8.18 -12.53
C GLY A 134 2.82 9.58 -13.15
N LYS A 135 2.09 9.74 -14.25
CA LYS A 135 1.99 11.02 -14.97
C LYS A 135 1.50 12.12 -14.03
N ALA A 136 2.14 13.29 -14.08
CA ALA A 136 1.77 14.47 -13.31
C ALA A 136 1.67 14.25 -11.79
N ALA A 137 2.38 13.25 -11.23
CA ALA A 137 2.30 12.90 -9.81
C ALA A 137 2.59 14.10 -8.89
N PHE A 138 3.47 15.01 -9.30
CA PHE A 138 3.92 16.16 -8.50
C PHE A 138 3.72 17.50 -9.23
N ILE A 139 2.83 17.59 -10.21
CA ILE A 139 2.55 18.87 -10.90
C ILE A 139 1.69 19.77 -10.01
N GLY A 140 2.03 21.06 -9.94
CA GLY A 140 1.29 22.04 -9.13
C GLY A 140 1.55 21.93 -7.64
N ILE A 141 2.71 21.37 -7.25
CA ILE A 141 3.27 21.51 -5.90
C ILE A 141 3.93 22.89 -5.74
N GLN A 142 4.54 23.18 -4.60
CA GLN A 142 5.20 24.47 -4.40
C GLN A 142 6.42 24.60 -5.34
N LYS A 143 6.62 25.78 -5.96
CA LYS A 143 7.65 26.01 -7.01
C LYS A 143 9.08 25.68 -6.58
N GLN A 144 9.41 25.83 -5.31
CA GLN A 144 10.74 25.57 -4.72
C GLN A 144 10.74 24.26 -3.90
N ALA A 145 9.82 23.33 -4.18
CA ALA A 145 9.72 22.11 -3.43
C ALA A 145 11.02 21.30 -3.50
N LYS A 146 11.48 20.85 -2.34
CA LYS A 146 12.68 20.01 -2.21
C LYS A 146 12.27 18.55 -2.16
N ILE A 147 12.77 17.78 -3.12
CA ILE A 147 12.62 16.32 -3.15
C ILE A 147 13.93 15.70 -2.66
N LYS A 148 13.89 15.12 -1.46
CA LYS A 148 14.97 14.31 -0.91
C LYS A 148 14.77 12.87 -1.38
N VAL A 149 15.85 12.28 -1.88
CA VAL A 149 15.91 10.89 -2.35
C VAL A 149 17.15 10.22 -1.73
N PRO A 150 17.21 8.88 -1.68
CA PRO A 150 18.39 8.19 -1.18
C PRO A 150 19.60 8.45 -2.08
N ARG A 151 20.79 8.59 -1.47
CA ARG A 151 22.03 8.96 -2.17
C ARG A 151 22.30 8.05 -3.36
N ASP A 152 22.17 6.74 -3.16
CA ASP A 152 22.50 5.71 -4.15
C ASP A 152 21.50 5.64 -5.31
N LYS A 153 20.31 6.25 -5.13
CA LYS A 153 19.26 6.31 -6.17
C LYS A 153 19.09 7.69 -6.78
N LYS A 154 19.91 8.68 -6.39
CA LYS A 154 19.79 10.07 -6.85
C LYS A 154 19.72 10.18 -8.39
N ALA A 155 20.69 9.59 -9.10
CA ALA A 155 20.74 9.67 -10.56
C ALA A 155 19.53 9.02 -11.24
N ALA A 156 19.11 7.84 -10.76
CA ALA A 156 17.94 7.13 -11.28
C ALA A 156 16.65 7.90 -11.02
N TYR A 157 16.48 8.46 -9.83
CA TYR A 157 15.24 9.14 -9.45
C TYR A 157 15.11 10.53 -10.05
N VAL A 158 16.21 11.23 -10.33
CA VAL A 158 16.18 12.45 -11.15
C VAL A 158 15.56 12.16 -12.52
N LYS A 159 15.97 11.07 -13.18
CA LYS A 159 15.38 10.65 -14.46
C LYS A 159 13.92 10.22 -14.31
N LEU A 160 13.60 9.45 -13.27
CA LEU A 160 12.25 8.95 -13.01
C LEU A 160 11.23 10.08 -12.74
N LEU A 161 11.68 11.12 -12.04
CA LEU A 161 10.89 12.29 -11.68
C LEU A 161 10.89 13.36 -12.77
N ALA A 162 11.75 13.25 -13.79
CA ALA A 162 11.80 14.19 -14.89
C ALA A 162 10.41 14.34 -15.53
N LYS A 163 9.96 15.58 -15.70
CA LYS A 163 8.63 15.92 -16.26
C LYS A 163 7.44 15.44 -15.41
N LYS A 164 7.65 15.01 -14.16
CA LYS A 164 6.59 14.61 -13.22
C LYS A 164 6.28 15.69 -12.17
N TYR A 165 7.13 16.71 -12.07
CA TYR A 165 6.95 17.93 -11.29
C TYR A 165 7.09 19.15 -12.21
N GLY A 166 6.39 20.23 -11.89
CA GLY A 166 6.28 21.48 -12.66
C GLY A 166 5.50 22.52 -11.90
#